data_AF-A0A1H9XS82-F1
#
_entry.id   AF-A0A1H9XS82-F1
#
_cell.length_a   1.000
_cell.length_b   1.000
_cell.length_c   1.000
_cell.angle_alpha   90.00
_cell.angle_beta   90.00
_cell.angle_gamma   90.00
#
_symmetry.space_group_name_H-M   'P 1'
#
loop_
_entity.id
_entity.type
_entity.pdbx_description
1 polymer ?
#
loop_
_entity_poly.entity_id
_entity_poly.type
_entity_poly.pdbx_seq_one_letter_code
_entity_poly.pdbx_strand_id
1 'polypeptide(L)'
;MRTITAIAVFLFGTTFLWLTPATAGKSGQDLSGARWVTVQVLVWATILGFTAAAWGIYRSLSWWTPVLAAAALAGIAAAGLYAFAVREVPDVANVASNVLLHAGISLALLVAVALPTVRQTFIERL
;
A
#
# COMPACT_ATOMS: atom_id res chain seq x y z
N MET A 1 -2.66 18.92 -11.39
CA MET A 1 -2.33 18.13 -10.18
C MET A 1 -1.81 16.72 -10.47
N ARG A 2 -2.11 16.14 -11.64
CA ARG A 2 -1.79 14.75 -12.01
C ARG A 2 -0.38 14.27 -11.65
N THR A 3 0.66 15.07 -11.92
CA THR A 3 2.06 14.72 -11.56
C THR A 3 2.26 14.61 -10.06
N ILE A 4 1.74 15.56 -9.28
CA ILE A 4 1.85 15.55 -7.81
C ILE A 4 1.08 14.35 -7.25
N THR A 5 -0.12 14.08 -7.76
CA THR A 5 -0.90 12.90 -7.38
C THR A 5 -0.15 11.60 -7.70
N ALA A 6 0.43 11.48 -8.89
CA ALA A 6 1.22 10.31 -9.26
C ALA A 6 2.44 10.13 -8.34
N ILE A 7 3.18 11.20 -8.04
CA ILE A 7 4.31 11.17 -7.11
C ILE A 7 3.84 10.75 -5.71
N ALA A 8 2.75 11.31 -5.21
CA ALA A 8 2.22 10.98 -3.89
C ALA A 8 1.79 9.51 -3.79
N VAL A 9 1.08 8.99 -4.82
CA VAL A 9 0.68 7.58 -4.89
C VAL A 9 1.91 6.66 -4.95
N PHE A 10 2.93 7.02 -5.74
CA PHE A 10 4.17 6.26 -5.82
C PHE A 10 4.92 6.24 -4.49
N LEU A 11 5.11 7.41 -3.86
CA LEU A 11 5.82 7.54 -2.58
C LEU A 11 5.08 6.81 -1.46
N PHE A 12 3.74 6.87 -1.42
CA PHE A 12 2.97 6.06 -0.48
C PHE A 12 3.15 4.57 -0.77
N GLY A 13 3.12 4.15 -2.03
CA GLY A 13 3.32 2.75 -2.42
C GLY A 13 4.63 2.18 -1.89
N THR A 14 5.73 2.93 -1.92
CA THR A 14 7.04 2.45 -1.44
C THR A 14 7.12 2.32 0.08
N THR A 15 6.29 3.00 0.87
CA THR A 15 6.31 2.86 2.34
C THR A 15 5.88 1.46 2.79
N PHE A 16 5.20 0.68 1.95
CA PHE A 16 4.86 -0.71 2.26
C PHE A 16 6.07 -1.60 2.51
N LEU A 17 7.28 -1.18 2.09
CA LEU A 17 8.53 -1.83 2.50
C LEU A 17 8.70 -1.89 4.02
N TRP A 18 8.07 -0.98 4.79
CA TRP A 18 8.11 -0.97 6.24
C TRP A 18 7.37 -2.15 6.88
N LEU A 19 6.53 -2.85 6.13
CA LEU A 19 5.80 -4.04 6.58
C LEU A 19 6.56 -5.35 6.30
N THR A 20 7.81 -5.26 5.85
CA THR A 20 8.64 -6.43 5.52
C THR A 20 9.42 -6.94 6.75
N PRO A 21 9.81 -8.23 6.77
CA PRO A 21 10.72 -8.80 7.78
C PRO A 21 11.98 -7.97 8.02
N ALA A 22 12.57 -7.44 6.94
CA ALA A 22 13.80 -6.67 6.99
C ALA A 22 13.65 -5.40 7.84
N THR A 23 12.48 -4.75 7.82
CA THR A 23 12.20 -3.56 8.62
C THR A 23 11.71 -3.90 10.03
N ALA A 24 11.19 -5.10 10.26
CA ALA A 24 10.86 -5.60 11.60
C ALA A 24 12.11 -5.99 12.43
N GLY A 25 13.33 -5.69 11.96
CA GLY A 25 14.58 -5.91 12.69
C GLY A 25 15.05 -7.37 12.72
N LYS A 26 14.50 -8.23 11.86
CA LYS A 26 14.79 -9.66 11.82
C LYS A 26 15.22 -10.06 10.40
N SER A 27 16.49 -10.44 10.25
CA SER A 27 17.02 -11.07 9.03
C SER A 27 17.33 -12.54 9.31
N GLY A 28 16.63 -13.49 8.66
CA GLY A 28 16.94 -14.92 8.79
C GLY A 28 15.72 -15.86 8.71
N GLN A 29 15.93 -17.13 9.10
CA GLN A 29 14.97 -18.24 9.03
C GLN A 29 13.69 -18.02 9.87
N ASP A 30 13.73 -17.16 10.90
CA ASP A 30 12.62 -16.96 11.85
C ASP A 30 11.35 -16.32 11.26
N LEU A 31 11.44 -15.61 10.13
CA LEU A 31 10.28 -14.97 9.47
C LEU A 31 9.97 -15.61 8.11
N SER A 32 10.24 -16.91 7.96
CA SER A 32 9.98 -17.70 6.74
C SER A 32 8.63 -18.45 6.74
N GLY A 33 7.86 -18.33 7.83
CA GLY A 33 6.55 -18.98 7.95
C GLY A 33 5.52 -18.49 6.92
N ALA A 34 4.51 -19.31 6.64
CA ALA A 34 3.51 -19.03 5.61
C ALA A 34 2.87 -17.64 5.73
N ARG A 35 2.63 -17.16 6.96
CA ARG A 35 2.10 -15.81 7.21
C ARG A 35 3.00 -14.71 6.65
N TRP A 36 4.30 -14.78 6.93
CA TRP A 36 5.27 -13.80 6.44
C TRP A 36 5.47 -13.88 4.94
N VAL A 37 5.44 -15.08 4.35
CA VAL A 37 5.43 -15.24 2.89
C VAL A 37 4.21 -14.53 2.28
N THR A 38 3.02 -14.72 2.84
CA THR A 38 1.82 -14.04 2.37
C THR A 38 1.91 -12.52 2.55
N VAL A 39 2.41 -12.02 3.68
CA VAL A 39 2.67 -10.57 3.87
C VAL A 39 3.58 -10.05 2.78
N GLN A 40 4.71 -10.72 2.50
CA GLN A 40 5.67 -10.30 1.49
C GLN A 40 5.05 -10.26 0.08
N VAL A 41 4.28 -11.28 -0.29
CA VAL A 41 3.57 -11.31 -1.58
C VAL A 41 2.61 -10.12 -1.69
N LEU A 42 1.83 -9.86 -0.65
CA LEU A 42 0.88 -8.74 -0.63
C LEU A 42 1.60 -7.38 -0.65
N VAL A 43 2.70 -7.22 0.09
CA VAL A 43 3.54 -6.02 0.08
C VAL A 43 4.07 -5.76 -1.33
N TRP A 44 4.65 -6.77 -1.98
CA TRP A 44 5.16 -6.60 -3.35
C TRP A 44 4.06 -6.32 -4.36
N ALA A 45 2.93 -7.02 -4.27
CA ALA A 45 1.77 -6.75 -5.11
C ALA A 45 1.26 -5.30 -4.92
N THR A 46 1.27 -4.80 -3.69
CA THR A 46 0.86 -3.44 -3.35
C THR A 46 1.84 -2.40 -3.93
N ILE A 47 3.15 -2.59 -3.75
CA ILE A 47 4.19 -1.70 -4.29
C ILE A 47 4.09 -1.63 -5.82
N LEU A 48 4.02 -2.79 -6.48
CA LEU A 48 3.88 -2.87 -7.95
C LEU A 48 2.57 -2.24 -8.42
N GLY A 49 1.47 -2.50 -7.72
CA GLY A 49 0.15 -1.95 -8.00
C GLY A 49 0.13 -0.42 -7.89
N PHE A 50 0.64 0.16 -6.80
CA PHE A 50 0.71 1.62 -6.65
C PHE A 50 1.69 2.25 -7.64
N THR A 51 2.79 1.59 -7.97
CA THR A 51 3.73 2.05 -9.01
C THR A 51 3.05 2.10 -10.38
N ALA A 52 2.34 1.03 -10.76
CA ALA A 52 1.58 0.98 -12.00
C ALA A 52 0.45 2.01 -12.01
N ALA A 53 -0.30 2.16 -10.93
CA ALA A 53 -1.34 3.18 -10.79
C ALA A 53 -0.78 4.60 -10.94
N ALA A 54 0.34 4.91 -10.28
CA ALA A 54 1.02 6.20 -10.40
C ALA A 54 1.44 6.49 -11.85
N TRP A 55 2.01 5.49 -12.54
CA TRP A 55 2.32 5.60 -13.97
C TRP A 55 1.07 5.85 -14.82
N GLY A 56 0.00 5.09 -14.57
CA GLY A 56 -1.27 5.24 -15.26
C GLY A 56 -1.89 6.63 -15.05
N ILE A 57 -1.84 7.15 -13.82
CA ILE A 57 -2.25 8.53 -13.50
C ILE A 57 -1.39 9.51 -14.29
N TYR A 58 -0.06 9.44 -14.17
CA TYR A 58 0.86 10.36 -14.84
C TYR A 58 0.63 10.43 -16.36
N ARG A 59 0.45 9.26 -16.98
CA ARG A 59 0.22 9.08 -18.42
C ARG A 59 -1.24 9.22 -18.85
N SER A 60 -2.16 9.45 -17.92
CA SER A 60 -3.60 9.57 -18.19
C SER A 60 -4.22 8.33 -18.86
N LEU A 61 -3.83 7.13 -18.44
CA LEU A 61 -4.27 5.86 -19.04
C LEU A 61 -5.57 5.38 -18.39
N SER A 62 -6.54 4.91 -19.18
CA SER A 62 -7.87 4.53 -18.70
C SER A 62 -7.91 3.44 -17.61
N TRP A 63 -6.85 2.62 -17.51
CA TRP A 63 -6.77 1.52 -16.55
C TRP A 63 -6.27 1.93 -15.16
N TRP A 64 -5.84 3.18 -14.93
CA TRP A 64 -5.23 3.56 -13.65
C TRP A 64 -6.19 3.41 -12.47
N THR A 65 -7.49 3.66 -12.66
CA THR A 65 -8.52 3.58 -11.62
C THR A 65 -8.67 2.18 -11.03
N PRO A 66 -8.97 1.13 -11.82
CA PRO A 66 -9.07 -0.23 -11.27
C PRO A 66 -7.75 -0.74 -10.70
N VAL A 67 -6.60 -0.35 -11.26
CA VAL A 67 -5.29 -0.72 -10.69
C VAL A 67 -5.05 -0.06 -9.33
N LEU A 68 -5.39 1.22 -9.18
CA LEU A 68 -5.28 1.91 -7.88
C LEU A 68 -6.18 1.26 -6.83
N ALA A 69 -7.42 0.92 -7.18
CA ALA A 69 -8.35 0.24 -6.29
C ALA A 69 -7.83 -1.15 -5.87
N ALA A 70 -7.31 -1.94 -6.81
CA ALA A 70 -6.72 -3.25 -6.52
C ALA A 70 -5.47 -3.12 -5.62
N ALA A 71 -4.60 -2.15 -5.88
CA ALA A 71 -3.43 -1.88 -5.04
C ALA A 71 -3.83 -1.46 -3.62
N ALA A 72 -4.84 -0.61 -3.48
CA ALA A 72 -5.37 -0.21 -2.17
C ALA A 72 -5.96 -1.40 -1.39
N LEU A 73 -6.72 -2.28 -2.05
CA LEU A 73 -7.24 -3.50 -1.41
C LEU A 73 -6.10 -4.43 -0.96
N ALA A 74 -5.09 -4.64 -1.82
CA ALA A 74 -3.91 -5.42 -1.47
C ALA A 74 -3.16 -4.79 -0.29
N GLY A 75 -3.06 -3.46 -0.24
CA GLY A 75 -2.40 -2.73 0.85
C GLY A 75 -3.12 -2.85 2.18
N ILE A 76 -4.46 -2.78 2.19
CA ILE A 76 -5.27 -3.04 3.39
C ILE A 76 -5.06 -4.48 3.88
N ALA A 77 -5.08 -5.45 2.97
CA ALA A 77 -4.83 -6.85 3.29
C ALA A 77 -3.41 -7.07 3.85
N ALA A 78 -2.40 -6.44 3.24
CA ALA A 78 -1.00 -6.49 3.69
C ALA A 78 -0.87 -5.95 5.12
N ALA A 79 -1.42 -4.77 5.39
CA ALA A 79 -1.37 -4.13 6.70
C ALA A 79 -2.11 -4.96 7.77
N GLY A 80 -3.28 -5.50 7.42
CA GLY A 80 -4.04 -6.38 8.31
C GLY A 80 -3.27 -7.65 8.65
N LEU A 81 -2.71 -8.33 7.65
CA LEU A 81 -1.96 -9.56 7.87
C LEU A 81 -0.65 -9.31 8.63
N TYR A 82 0.05 -8.22 8.33
CA TYR A 82 1.24 -7.78 9.08
C TYR A 82 0.91 -7.57 10.56
N ALA A 83 -0.23 -6.93 10.89
CA ALA A 83 -0.67 -6.71 12.26
C ALA A 83 -0.88 -8.00 13.07
N PHE A 84 -1.11 -9.13 12.40
CA PHE A 84 -1.15 -10.45 13.03
C PHE A 84 0.24 -11.10 13.08
N ALA A 85 0.98 -11.08 11.96
CA ALA A 85 2.28 -11.73 11.84
C ALA A 85 3.35 -11.12 12.77
N VAL A 86 3.31 -9.80 12.98
CA VAL A 86 4.29 -9.09 13.78
C VAL A 86 4.13 -9.30 15.29
N ARG A 87 2.99 -9.81 15.76
CA ARG A 87 2.76 -10.06 17.20
C ARG A 87 3.68 -11.12 17.79
N GLU A 88 4.20 -12.00 16.94
CA GLU A 88 5.15 -13.05 17.31
C GLU A 88 6.60 -12.53 17.31
N VAL A 89 6.82 -11.27 16.95
CA VAL A 89 8.13 -10.64 16.90
C VAL A 89 8.27 -9.65 18.08
N PRO A 90 9.17 -9.90 19.04
CA PRO A 90 9.38 -9.00 20.16
C PRO A 90 10.00 -7.67 19.70
N ASP A 91 9.72 -6.61 20.46
CA ASP A 91 10.39 -5.29 20.37
C ASP A 91 10.25 -4.54 19.03
N VAL A 92 9.22 -4.85 18.22
CA VAL A 92 8.94 -4.07 17.01
C VAL A 92 8.25 -2.76 17.38
N ALA A 93 8.93 -1.64 17.13
CA ALA A 93 8.39 -0.31 17.41
C ALA A 93 7.29 0.11 16.42
N ASN A 94 6.39 1.00 16.87
CA ASN A 94 5.42 1.73 16.02
C ASN A 94 4.46 0.88 15.18
N VAL A 95 4.25 -0.40 15.53
CA VAL A 95 3.38 -1.32 14.78
C VAL A 95 1.98 -0.73 14.54
N ALA A 96 1.34 -0.20 15.57
CA ALA A 96 0.00 0.35 15.46
C ALA A 96 -0.06 1.52 14.47
N SER A 97 0.88 2.46 14.56
CA SER A 97 0.98 3.60 13.64
C SER A 97 1.25 3.15 12.20
N ASN A 98 2.13 2.17 11.99
CA ASN A 98 2.38 1.59 10.67
C ASN A 98 1.11 0.97 10.07
N VAL A 99 0.39 0.14 10.84
CA VAL A 99 -0.85 -0.49 10.37
C VAL A 99 -1.90 0.57 10.05
N LEU A 100 -2.10 1.56 10.93
CA LEU A 100 -3.08 2.63 10.75
C LEU A 100 -2.78 3.48 9.52
N LEU A 101 -1.52 3.88 9.30
CA LEU A 101 -1.14 4.67 8.14
C LEU A 101 -1.37 3.90 6.83
N HIS A 102 -0.90 2.65 6.75
CA HIS A 102 -0.99 1.86 5.52
C HIS A 102 -2.43 1.47 5.19
N ALA A 103 -3.20 0.98 6.19
CA ALA A 103 -4.60 0.62 5.98
C ALA A 103 -5.47 1.87 5.77
N GLY A 104 -5.24 2.93 6.55
CA GLY A 104 -6.02 4.18 6.50
C GLY A 104 -5.85 4.95 5.20
N ILE A 105 -4.60 5.15 4.75
CA ILE A 105 -4.34 5.85 3.48
C ILE A 105 -4.82 4.98 2.29
N SER A 106 -4.61 3.66 2.33
CA SER A 106 -5.16 2.76 1.30
C SER A 106 -6.68 2.84 1.24
N LEU A 107 -7.37 2.86 2.40
CA LEU A 107 -8.81 3.03 2.45
C LEU A 107 -9.25 4.38 1.89
N ALA A 108 -8.55 5.46 2.24
CA ALA A 108 -8.83 6.79 1.71
C ALA A 108 -8.68 6.83 0.18
N LEU A 109 -7.64 6.19 -0.37
CA LEU A 109 -7.45 6.07 -1.82
C LEU A 109 -8.57 5.23 -2.45
N LEU A 110 -8.95 4.12 -1.85
CA LEU A 110 -10.05 3.27 -2.33
C LEU A 110 -11.38 4.04 -2.40
N VAL A 111 -11.70 4.80 -1.34
CA VAL A 111 -12.88 5.69 -1.30
C VAL A 111 -12.78 6.76 -2.38
N ALA A 112 -11.60 7.34 -2.59
CA ALA A 112 -11.40 8.37 -3.61
C ALA A 112 -11.64 7.87 -5.03
N VAL A 113 -11.26 6.64 -5.37
CA VAL A 113 -11.56 6.07 -6.70
C VAL A 113 -13.01 5.57 -6.83
N ALA A 114 -13.61 5.09 -5.74
CA ALA A 114 -15.00 4.62 -5.72
C ALA A 114 -16.02 5.75 -5.87
N LEU A 115 -15.73 6.96 -5.35
CA LEU A 115 -16.62 8.11 -5.41
C LEU A 115 -16.24 9.05 -6.57
N PRO A 116 -17.05 9.14 -7.65
CA PRO A 116 -16.72 9.95 -8.82
C PRO A 116 -16.45 11.43 -8.50
N THR A 117 -17.17 12.00 -7.54
CA THR A 117 -17.00 13.39 -7.10
C THR A 117 -15.62 13.64 -6.46
N VAL A 118 -15.13 12.67 -5.68
CA VAL A 118 -13.81 12.74 -5.05
C VAL A 118 -12.73 12.54 -6.12
N ARG A 119 -12.90 11.55 -7.00
CA ARG A 119 -12.00 11.29 -8.13
C ARG A 119 -11.82 12.51 -9.02
N GLN A 120 -12.92 13.17 -9.38
CA GLN A 120 -12.89 14.37 -10.22
C GLN A 120 -12.14 15.52 -9.55
N THR A 121 -12.32 15.70 -8.24
CA THR A 121 -11.74 16.86 -7.52
C THR A 121 -10.25 16.68 -7.24
N PHE A 122 -9.81 15.48 -6.87
CA PHE A 122 -8.43 15.23 -6.42
C PHE A 122 -7.52 14.63 -7.50
N ILE A 123 -8.08 14.06 -8.57
CA ILE A 123 -7.30 13.31 -9.57
C ILE A 123 -7.51 13.83 -11.00
N GLU A 124 -8.74 14.16 -11.41
CA GLU A 124 -9.04 14.47 -12.83
C GLU A 124 -9.13 15.97 -13.16
N ARG A 125 -9.56 16.85 -12.25
CA ARG A 125 -9.63 18.30 -12.51
C ARG A 125 -8.26 18.94 -12.26
N LEU A 126 -7.68 19.51 -13.33
CA LEU A 126 -6.37 20.17 -13.50
C LEU A 126 -5.27 19.30 -14.12
#